data_AF-A0A966IVW9-F1
#
_entry.id   AF-A0A966IVW9-F1
#
_cell.length_a   1.000
_cell.length_b   1.000
_cell.length_c   1.000
_cell.angle_alpha   90.00
_cell.angle_beta   90.00
_cell.angle_gamma   90.00
#
_symmetry.space_group_name_H-M   'P 1'
#
loop_
_entity.id
_entity.type
_entity.pdbx_description
1 polymer ?
#
loop_
_entity_poly.entity_id
_entity_poly.type
_entity_poly.pdbx_seq_one_letter_code
_entity_poly.pdbx_strand_id
1 'polypeptide(L)' 'MNVINTNIRAQFAQAALSMVERRQSVAMERLSTGKRINSARDDAAGLAIAARMSELIRGTHQAIQNANNGIGMIQTA' A
#
# COMPACT_ATOMS: atom_id res chain seq x y z
N MET A 1 19.31 -29.28 -35.83
CA MET A 1 18.03 -28.56 -35.72
C MET A 1 18.32 -27.09 -35.42
N ASN A 2 18.38 -26.24 -36.45
CA ASN A 2 18.31 -24.80 -36.27
C ASN A 2 16.83 -24.43 -36.16
N VAL A 3 16.42 -23.94 -35.00
CA VAL A 3 15.06 -23.45 -34.77
C VAL A 3 14.97 -22.07 -35.43
N ILE A 4 14.69 -22.06 -36.74
CA ILE A 4 14.61 -20.83 -37.55
C ILE A 4 13.34 -20.02 -37.23
N ASN A 5 12.31 -20.66 -36.67
CA ASN A 5 10.97 -20.07 -36.48
C ASN A 5 10.65 -19.65 -35.03
N THR A 6 11.46 -20.03 -34.03
CA THR A 6 11.23 -19.66 -32.63
C THR A 6 12.56 -19.43 -31.93
N ASN A 7 12.89 -18.15 -31.72
CA ASN A 7 14.09 -17.78 -30.99
C ASN A 7 13.83 -17.91 -29.48
N ILE A 8 14.12 -19.10 -28.93
CA ILE A 8 13.94 -19.42 -27.51
C ILE A 8 14.71 -18.44 -26.60
N ARG A 9 15.89 -17.96 -27.02
CA ARG A 9 16.66 -16.96 -26.26
C ARG A 9 15.94 -15.61 -26.22
N ALA A 10 15.35 -15.18 -27.33
CA ALA A 10 14.54 -13.97 -27.38
C ALA A 10 13.25 -14.12 -26.56
N GLN A 11 12.59 -15.28 -26.61
CA GLN A 11 11.40 -15.55 -25.78
C GLN A 11 11.72 -15.55 -24.28
N PHE A 12 12.85 -16.14 -23.88
CA PHE A 12 13.31 -16.09 -22.50
C PHE A 12 13.62 -14.65 -22.06
N ALA A 13 14.32 -13.88 -22.90
CA ALA A 13 14.58 -12.47 -22.65
C ALA A 13 13.29 -11.65 -22.54
N GLN A 14 12.30 -11.92 -23.40
CA GLN A 14 11.00 -11.25 -23.37
C GLN A 14 10.19 -11.62 -22.11
N ALA A 15 10.20 -12.88 -21.68
CA ALA A 15 9.56 -13.30 -20.44
C ALA A 15 10.22 -12.66 -19.20
N ALA A 16 11.56 -12.57 -19.20
CA ALA A 16 12.30 -11.87 -18.16
C ALA A 16 12.00 -10.36 -18.17
N LEU A 17 11.92 -9.74 -19.34
CA LEU A 17 11.58 -8.33 -19.51
C LEU A 17 10.16 -8.05 -18.97
N SER A 18 9.16 -8.86 -19.33
CA SER A 18 7.80 -8.70 -18.81
C SER A 18 7.73 -8.85 -17.28
N MET A 19 8.59 -9.68 -16.68
CA MET A 19 8.71 -9.76 -15.22
C MET A 19 9.32 -8.48 -14.62
N VAL A 20 10.35 -7.92 -15.25
CA VAL A 20 11.00 -6.67 -14.83
C VAL A 20 10.03 -5.49 -14.96
N GLU A 21 9.32 -5.36 -16.07
CA GLU A 21 8.31 -4.32 -16.29
C GLU A 21 7.22 -4.34 -15.21
N ARG A 22 6.72 -5.53 -14.85
CA ARG A 22 5.74 -5.67 -13.77
C ARG A 22 6.30 -5.22 -12.42
N ARG A 23 7.55 -5.59 -12.11
CA ARG A 23 8.22 -5.15 -10.86
C ARG A 23 8.46 -3.64 -10.85
N GLN A 24 8.84 -3.06 -11.99
CA GLN A 24 9.03 -1.63 -12.14
C GLN A 24 7.72 -0.87 -11.94
N SER A 25 6.60 -1.35 -12.50
CA SER A 25 5.28 -0.76 -12.29
C SER A 25 4.90 -0.71 -10.81
N VAL A 26 5.11 -1.81 -10.07
CA VAL A 26 4.84 -1.86 -8.63
C VAL A 26 5.77 -0.93 -7.84
N ALA A 27 7.05 -0.86 -8.22
CA ALA A 27 8.00 0.07 -7.58
C ALA A 27 7.59 1.53 -7.80
N MET A 28 7.17 1.88 -9.01
CA MET A 28 6.67 3.22 -9.35
C MET A 28 5.37 3.55 -8.59
N GLU A 29 4.47 2.58 -8.44
CA GLU A 29 3.24 2.75 -7.65
C GLU A 29 3.55 3.03 -6.18
N ARG A 30 4.49 2.28 -5.58
CA ARG A 30 4.96 2.51 -4.19
C ARG A 30 5.67 3.85 -4.03
N LEU A 31 6.48 4.25 -5.02
CA LEU A 31 7.14 5.55 -5.02
C LEU A 31 6.12 6.70 -5.11
N SER A 32 5.13 6.59 -5.99
CA SER A 32 4.11 7.62 -6.20
C SER A 32 3.16 7.78 -5.02
N THR A 33 2.77 6.67 -4.39
CA THR A 33 1.87 6.67 -3.22
C THR A 33 2.62 6.93 -1.91
N GLY A 34 3.94 6.74 -1.89
CA GLY A 34 4.77 6.75 -0.68
C GLY A 34 4.43 5.61 0.30
N LYS A 35 3.55 4.67 -0.07
CA LYS A 35 3.08 3.59 0.79
C LYS A 35 3.74 2.29 0.36
N ARG A 36 4.23 1.53 1.35
CA ARG A 36 4.82 0.20 1.12
C ARG A 36 3.76 -0.82 0.69
N ILE A 37 2.54 -0.69 1.20
CA ILE A 37 1.40 -1.58 0.94
C ILE A 37 0.34 -0.73 0.21
N ASN A 38 0.15 -1.00 -1.09
CA ASN A 38 -0.81 -0.28 -1.92
C ASN A 38 -2.10 -1.07 -2.14
N SER A 39 -2.02 -2.41 -2.19
CA SER A 39 -3.18 -3.27 -2.34
C SER A 39 -3.28 -4.32 -1.25
N ALA A 40 -4.52 -4.72 -0.92
CA ALA A 40 -4.81 -5.87 -0.04
C ALA A 40 -4.28 -7.19 -0.59
N ARG A 41 -3.98 -7.25 -1.90
CA ARG A 41 -3.41 -8.41 -2.57
C ARG A 41 -1.92 -8.57 -2.27
N ASP A 42 -1.22 -7.47 -1.99
CA ASP A 42 0.22 -7.51 -1.68
C ASP A 42 0.49 -7.89 -0.22
N ASP A 43 -0.36 -7.42 0.72
CA ASP A 43 -0.26 -7.74 2.15
C ASP A 43 -1.59 -7.46 2.85
N ALA A 44 -2.49 -8.46 2.86
CA ALA A 44 -3.82 -8.33 3.47
C ALA A 44 -3.75 -8.11 4.99
N ALA A 45 -2.80 -8.75 5.67
CA ALA A 45 -2.61 -8.61 7.11
C ALA A 45 -2.04 -7.23 7.48
N GLY A 46 -1.02 -6.77 6.76
CA GLY A 46 -0.42 -5.45 6.95
C GLY A 46 -1.40 -4.32 6.65
N LEU A 47 -2.23 -4.45 5.61
CA LEU A 47 -3.30 -3.49 5.33
C LEU A 47 -4.38 -3.48 6.43
N ALA A 48 -4.81 -4.65 6.91
CA ALA A 48 -5.80 -4.75 7.98
C ALA A 48 -5.31 -4.12 9.29
N ILE A 49 -4.05 -4.35 9.66
CA ILE A 49 -3.43 -3.72 10.84
C ILE A 49 -3.34 -2.20 10.64
N ALA A 50 -2.88 -1.73 9.48
CA ALA A 50 -2.80 -0.30 9.19
C ALA A 50 -4.18 0.39 9.22
N ALA A 51 -5.23 -0.28 8.72
CA ALA A 51 -6.60 0.20 8.78
C ALA A 51 -7.08 0.29 10.23
N ARG A 52 -6.89 -0.76 11.03
CA ARG A 52 -7.22 -0.79 12.46
C ARG A 52 -6.49 0.30 13.24
N MET A 53 -5.20 0.52 12.98
CA MET A 53 -4.43 1.59 13.61
C MET A 53 -4.96 2.97 13.20
N SER A 54 -5.36 3.16 11.94
CA SER A 54 -5.97 4.41 11.47
C SER A 54 -7.33 4.67 12.12
N GLU A 55 -8.12 3.63 12.37
CA GLU A 55 -9.37 3.73 13.13
C GLU A 55 -9.11 4.12 14.59
N LEU A 56 -8.13 3.48 15.24
CA LEU A 56 -7.74 3.82 16.60
C LEU A 56 -7.28 5.28 16.71
N ILE A 57 -6.46 5.75 15.78
CA ILE A 57 -6.00 7.16 15.74
C ILE A 57 -7.18 8.12 15.60
N ARG A 58 -8.14 7.83 14.70
CA ARG A 58 -9.34 8.68 14.55
C ARG A 58 -10.21 8.66 15.81
N GLY A 59 -10.37 7.48 16.42
CA GLY A 59 -11.09 7.33 17.68
C GLY A 59 -10.45 8.10 18.83
N THR A 60 -9.12 8.05 18.97
CA THR A 60 -8.40 8.80 20.01
C THR A 60 -8.46 10.31 19.75
N HIS A 61 -8.37 10.76 18.50
CA HIS A 61 -8.58 12.17 18.16
C HIS A 61 -9.97 12.66 18.58
N GLN A 62 -11.02 11.88 18.33
CA GLN A 62 -12.37 12.23 18.78
C GLN A 62 -12.47 12.22 20.31
N ALA A 63 -11.85 11.24 20.99
CA ALA A 63 -11.82 11.19 22.45
C ALA A 63 -11.13 12.41 23.06
N ILE A 64 -10.04 12.89 22.46
CA ILE A 64 -9.35 14.12 22.86
C ILE A 64 -10.26 15.34 22.68
N GLN A 65 -10.94 15.46 21.53
CA GLN A 65 -11.90 16.55 21.30
C GLN A 65 -13.04 16.51 22.33
N ASN A 66 -13.59 15.33 22.61
CA ASN A 66 -14.65 15.16 23.59
C ASN A 66 -14.17 15.54 25.01
N ALA A 67 -12.95 15.18 25.39
CA ALA A 67 -12.35 15.57 26.66
C ALA A 67 -12.17 17.09 26.77
N ASN A 68 -11.65 17.73 25.71
CA ASN A 68 -11.51 19.18 25.66
C ASN A 68 -12.85 19.90 25.73
N ASN A 69 -13.88 19.39 25.05
CA ASN A 69 -15.24 19.92 25.13
C ASN A 69 -15.80 19.77 26.56
N GLY A 70 -15.56 18.64 27.22
CA GLY A 70 -15.94 18.43 28.62
C GLY A 70 -15.24 19.40 29.58
N ILE A 71 -13.94 19.64 29.38
CA ILE A 71 -13.19 20.66 30.14
C ILE A 71 -13.77 22.05 29.90
N GLY A 72 -14.04 22.40 28.64
CA GLY A 72 -14.63 23.68 28.28
C GLY A 72 -15.99 23.90 28.96
N MET A 73 -16.86 22.88 28.96
CA MET A 73 -18.15 22.92 29.66
C MET A 73 -18.00 23.10 31.17
N ILE A 74 -17.04 22.41 31.81
CA ILE A 74 -16.78 22.58 33.25
C ILE A 74 -16.24 23.97 33.56
N GLN A 75 -15.41 24.53 32.68
CA GLN A 75 -14.85 25.88 32.87
C GLN A 75 -15.84 27.01 32.59
N THR A 76 -16.91 26.74 31.83
CA THR A 76 -17.98 27.72 31.58
C THR A 76 -19.16 27.61 32.55
N ALA A 77 -19.28 26.50 33.29
CA ALA A 77 -20.26 26.32 34.37
C ALA A 77 -19.82 27.08 35.63
#